data_AF-A0A0E3GSM4-F1
#
_entry.id   AF-A0A0E3GSM4-F1
#
_cell.length_a   1.000
_cell.length_b   1.000
_cell.length_c   1.000
_cell.angle_alpha   90.00
_cell.angle_beta   90.00
_cell.angle_gamma   90.00
#
_symmetry.space_group_name_H-M   'P 1'
#
loop_
_entity.id
_entity.type
_entity.pdbx_description
1 polymer ?
#
loop_
_entity_poly.entity_id
_entity_poly.type
_entity_poly.pdbx_seq_one_letter_code
_entity_poly.pdbx_strand_id
1 'polypeptide(L)'
;MINIERIYNLCNGFEVYGRATAIKKLMARGLNDVDAVSYYNIWRRHYLESTRDDLKLSGVFIRQGRNRKRLEECSYKERQKYLQALNKDQLIKITQAVLK
;
A
#
# COMPACT_ATOMS: atom_id res chain seq x y z
N MET A 1 19.98 -0.68 6.67
CA MET A 1 18.96 -0.14 5.74
C MET A 1 17.70 -0.98 5.89
N ILE A 2 16.57 -0.39 6.29
CA ILE A 2 15.32 -1.13 6.53
C ILE A 2 14.73 -1.54 5.18
N ASN A 3 14.50 -2.85 4.97
CA ASN A 3 13.91 -3.35 3.73
C ASN A 3 12.38 -3.22 3.80
N ILE A 4 11.84 -2.25 3.05
CA ILE A 4 10.41 -1.94 3.00
C ILE A 4 9.58 -3.09 2.43
N GLU A 5 10.07 -3.82 1.41
CA GLU A 5 9.35 -4.98 0.85
C GLU A 5 9.16 -6.09 1.88
N ARG A 6 10.18 -6.31 2.73
CA ARG A 6 10.09 -7.26 3.84
C ARG A 6 9.03 -6.83 4.85
N ILE A 7 8.95 -5.54 5.19
CA ILE A 7 7.92 -5.00 6.08
C ILE A 7 6.53 -5.18 5.47
N TYR A 8 6.35 -4.92 4.17
CA TYR A 8 5.06 -5.15 3.50
C TYR A 8 4.63 -6.61 3.51
N ASN A 9 5.55 -7.54 3.25
CA ASN A 9 5.24 -8.97 3.32
C ASN A 9 4.87 -9.39 4.76
N LEU A 10 5.57 -8.85 5.76
CA LEU A 10 5.28 -9.11 7.17
C LEU A 10 3.98 -8.48 7.67
N CYS A 11 3.53 -7.38 7.07
CA CYS A 11 2.31 -6.66 7.49
C CYS A 11 1.14 -6.86 6.53
N ASN A 12 1.27 -7.74 5.53
CA ASN A 12 0.21 -8.00 4.56
C ASN A 12 -1.07 -8.51 5.25
N GLY A 13 -2.20 -7.88 4.97
CA GLY A 13 -3.49 -8.22 5.58
C GLY A 13 -3.71 -7.60 6.96
N PHE A 14 -2.89 -6.64 7.40
CA PHE A 14 -3.05 -5.98 8.70
C PHE A 14 -4.02 -4.81 8.69
N GLU A 15 -4.54 -4.42 7.52
CA GLU A 15 -5.56 -3.39 7.36
C GLU A 15 -6.87 -3.72 8.08
N VAL A 16 -7.16 -5.00 8.29
CA VAL A 16 -8.37 -5.47 9.01
C VAL A 16 -8.17 -5.60 10.53
N TYR A 17 -6.94 -5.43 11.02
CA TYR A 17 -6.62 -5.63 12.44
C TYR A 17 -6.35 -4.31 13.16
N GLY A 18 -6.81 -4.24 14.41
CA GLY A 18 -6.36 -3.19 15.34
C GLY A 18 -4.86 -3.27 15.63
N ARG A 19 -4.26 -2.14 16.00
CA ARG A 19 -2.80 -2.01 16.25
C ARG A 19 -2.26 -3.09 17.19
N ALA A 20 -2.91 -3.31 18.32
CA ALA A 20 -2.48 -4.30 19.32
C ALA A 20 -2.48 -5.73 18.74
N THR A 21 -3.50 -6.09 17.96
CA THR A 21 -3.60 -7.41 17.32
C THR A 21 -2.55 -7.60 16.22
N ALA A 22 -2.28 -6.55 15.43
CA ALA A 22 -1.25 -6.59 14.40
C ALA A 22 0.17 -6.74 14.99
N ILE A 23 0.49 -6.01 16.06
CA ILE A 23 1.78 -6.12 16.77
C ILE A 23 1.94 -7.52 17.36
N LYS A 24 0.91 -8.07 18.03
CA LYS A 24 0.93 -9.45 18.54
C LYS A 24 1.19 -10.47 17.42
N LYS A 25 0.61 -10.28 16.23
CA LYS A 25 0.87 -11.16 15.07
C LYS A 25 2.30 -11.04 14.54
N LEU A 26 2.91 -9.86 14.58
CA LEU A 26 4.34 -9.70 14.23
C LEU A 26 5.24 -10.41 15.25
N MET A 27 4.93 -10.28 16.54
CA MET A 27 5.68 -10.97 17.58
C MET A 27 5.57 -12.49 17.45
N ALA A 28 4.37 -13.01 17.13
CA ALA A 28 4.17 -14.43 16.84
C ALA A 28 4.96 -14.93 15.61
N ARG A 29 5.41 -14.03 14.74
CA ARG A 29 6.28 -14.32 13.59
C ARG A 29 7.78 -14.22 13.94
N GLY A 30 8.12 -14.06 15.22
CA GLY A 30 9.49 -14.03 15.71
C GLY A 30 10.13 -12.65 15.82
N LEU A 31 9.36 -11.57 15.66
CA LEU A 31 9.86 -10.22 15.94
C LEU A 31 9.81 -9.93 17.45
N ASN A 32 10.80 -9.21 17.97
CA ASN A 32 10.69 -8.64 19.32
C ASN A 32 9.66 -7.49 19.32
N ASP A 33 9.24 -7.06 20.51
CA ASP A 33 8.21 -6.03 20.67
C ASP A 33 8.59 -4.70 20.00
N VAL A 34 9.85 -4.27 20.17
CA VAL A 34 10.36 -3.01 19.62
C VAL A 34 10.31 -3.01 18.08
N ASP A 35 10.78 -4.08 17.46
CA ASP A 35 10.79 -4.24 16.01
C ASP A 35 9.36 -4.42 15.47
N ALA A 36 8.50 -5.16 16.17
CA ALA A 36 7.10 -5.33 15.79
C ALA A 36 6.35 -3.99 15.78
N VAL A 37 6.53 -3.16 16.82
CA VAL A 37 5.97 -1.82 16.90
C VAL A 37 6.53 -0.93 15.78
N SER A 38 7.85 -0.93 15.59
CA SER A 38 8.52 -0.12 14.58
C SER A 38 8.06 -0.49 13.16
N TYR A 39 8.00 -1.78 12.84
CA TYR A 39 7.63 -2.28 11.52
C TYR A 39 6.16 -2.01 11.23
N TYR A 40 5.28 -2.20 12.23
CA TYR A 40 3.88 -1.84 12.10
C TYR A 40 3.69 -0.34 11.85
N ASN A 41 4.43 0.52 12.58
CA ASN A 41 4.32 1.97 12.41
C ASN A 41 4.84 2.44 11.05
N ILE A 42 5.97 1.90 10.59
CA ILE A 42 6.51 2.16 9.24
C ILE A 42 5.50 1.70 8.20
N TRP A 43 4.99 0.47 8.30
CA TRP A 43 3.96 -0.04 7.40
C TRP A 43 2.71 0.85 7.41
N ARG A 44 2.18 1.17 8.59
CA ARG A 44 0.97 1.98 8.77
C ARG A 44 1.14 3.37 8.21
N ARG A 45 2.30 4.00 8.43
CA ARG A 45 2.64 5.30 7.84
C ARG A 45 2.64 5.20 6.31
N HIS A 46 3.39 4.23 5.76
CA HIS A 46 3.50 4.04 4.32
C HIS A 46 2.23 3.55 3.63
N TYR A 47 1.34 2.85 4.34
CA TYR A 47 0.11 2.25 3.81
C TYR A 47 -1.14 3.11 4.06
N LEU A 48 -1.20 3.85 5.17
CA LEU A 48 -2.35 4.71 5.51
C LEU A 48 -2.08 6.21 5.32
N GLU A 49 -0.87 6.74 5.50
CA GLU A 49 -0.62 8.14 5.12
C GLU A 49 -0.59 8.31 3.59
N SER A 50 -0.20 7.27 2.85
CA SER A 50 -0.46 7.19 1.41
C SER A 50 -1.96 7.26 1.10
N THR A 51 -2.85 6.64 1.89
CA THR A 51 -4.31 6.80 1.66
C THR A 51 -4.87 8.20 1.93
N ARG A 52 -4.18 9.04 2.70
CA ARG A 52 -4.63 10.43 2.99
C ARG A 52 -4.34 11.39 1.84
N ASP A 53 -3.27 11.15 1.07
CA ASP A 53 -2.95 11.88 -0.17
C ASP A 53 -3.37 11.12 -1.46
N ASP A 54 -3.55 9.80 -1.41
CA ASP A 54 -4.11 8.98 -2.51
C ASP A 54 -5.61 9.29 -2.74
N LEU A 55 -6.25 10.07 -1.86
CA LEU A 55 -7.53 10.71 -2.14
C LEU A 55 -7.50 11.58 -3.42
N LYS A 56 -6.31 11.94 -3.92
CA LYS A 56 -6.15 12.60 -5.23
C LYS A 56 -6.10 11.64 -6.43
N LEU A 57 -5.98 10.33 -6.23
CA LEU A 57 -6.03 9.31 -7.30
C LEU A 57 -7.45 8.78 -7.56
N SER A 58 -8.47 9.37 -6.92
CA SER A 58 -9.86 9.03 -7.16
C SER A 58 -10.23 9.24 -8.63
N GLY A 59 -10.75 8.20 -9.29
CA GLY A 59 -11.14 8.24 -10.71
C GLY A 59 -10.18 7.55 -11.69
N VAL A 60 -9.02 7.07 -11.22
CA VAL A 60 -8.17 6.17 -12.02
C VAL A 60 -8.68 4.74 -11.88
N PHE A 61 -9.08 4.13 -12.99
CA PHE A 61 -9.58 2.75 -13.02
C PHE A 61 -8.55 1.83 -13.67
N ILE A 62 -8.28 0.71 -13.00
CA ILE A 62 -7.49 -0.39 -13.55
C ILE A 62 -8.44 -1.42 -14.15
N ARG A 63 -8.15 -1.84 -15.38
CA ARG A 63 -8.75 -3.05 -15.96
C ARG A 63 -7.91 -4.26 -15.58
N GLN A 64 -8.48 -5.18 -14.81
CA GLN A 64 -7.94 -6.54 -14.62
C GLN A 64 -8.91 -7.51 -15.28
N GLY A 65 -8.58 -7.93 -16.52
CA GLY A 65 -9.44 -8.83 -17.29
C GLY A 65 -10.82 -8.22 -17.57
N ARG A 66 -11.89 -8.90 -17.12
CA ARG A 66 -13.29 -8.43 -17.27
C ARG A 66 -13.73 -7.46 -16.17
N ASN A 67 -12.97 -7.34 -15.08
CA ASN A 67 -13.34 -6.50 -13.94
C ASN A 67 -12.62 -5.15 -13.99
N ARG A 68 -13.36 -4.10 -13.63
CA ARG A 68 -12.88 -2.74 -13.49
C ARG A 68 -12.81 -2.43 -11.99
N LYS A 69 -11.62 -2.10 -11.50
CA LYS A 69 -11.37 -1.78 -10.10
C LYS A 69 -10.78 -0.39 -10.01
N ARG A 70 -11.15 0.39 -8.99
CA ARG A 70 -10.50 1.70 -8.78
C ARG A 70 -9.09 1.47 -8.26
N LEU A 71 -8.15 2.33 -8.65
CA LEU A 71 -6.77 2.27 -8.17
C LEU A 71 -6.72 2.32 -6.63
N GLU A 72 -7.59 3.12 -6.01
CA GLU A 72 -7.76 3.22 -4.56
C GLU A 72 -8.20 1.90 -3.89
N GLU A 73 -8.94 1.05 -4.60
CA GLU A 73 -9.39 -0.24 -4.10
C GLU A 73 -8.33 -1.35 -4.29
N CYS A 74 -7.30 -1.11 -5.12
CA CYS A 74 -6.22 -2.06 -5.36
C CYS A 74 -5.23 -2.10 -4.21
N SER A 75 -4.71 -3.31 -3.93
CA SER A 75 -3.59 -3.47 -3.00
C SER A 75 -2.34 -2.76 -3.52
N TYR A 76 -1.42 -2.40 -2.63
CA TYR A 76 -0.17 -1.73 -3.02
C TYR A 76 0.60 -2.47 -4.12
N LYS A 77 0.72 -3.81 -4.01
CA LYS A 77 1.40 -4.63 -5.04
C LYS A 77 0.71 -4.54 -6.40
N GLU A 78 -0.61 -4.51 -6.43
CA GLU A 78 -1.37 -4.34 -7.67
C GLU A 78 -1.20 -2.94 -8.25
N ARG A 79 -1.20 -1.90 -7.40
CA ARG A 79 -0.94 -0.51 -7.82
C ARG A 79 0.46 -0.35 -8.40
N GLN A 80 1.48 -0.88 -7.74
CA GLN A 80 2.87 -0.83 -8.21
C GLN A 80 3.03 -1.56 -9.54
N LYS A 81 2.48 -2.78 -9.64
CA LYS A 81 2.53 -3.55 -10.89
C LYS A 81 1.81 -2.83 -12.03
N TYR A 82 0.68 -2.18 -11.74
CA TYR A 82 -0.03 -1.37 -12.72
C TYR A 82 0.80 -0.15 -13.16
N LEU A 83 1.30 0.66 -12.22
CA LEU A 83 2.12 1.85 -12.51
C LEU A 83 3.39 1.50 -13.28
N GLN A 84 4.06 0.39 -12.96
CA GLN A 84 5.23 -0.10 -13.69
C GLN A 84 4.92 -0.55 -15.12
N ALA A 85 3.68 -0.97 -15.39
CA ALA A 85 3.24 -1.39 -16.71
C ALA A 85 2.79 -0.22 -17.61
N LEU A 86 2.69 1.00 -17.08
CA LEU A 86 2.26 2.17 -17.83
C LEU A 86 3.42 2.81 -18.60
N ASN A 87 3.10 3.35 -19.77
CA ASN A 87 4.04 4.15 -20.53
C ASN A 87 4.09 5.61 -20.01
N LYS A 88 5.09 6.36 -20.48
CA LYS A 88 5.34 7.74 -20.04
C LYS A 88 4.13 8.66 -20.22
N ASP A 89 3.41 8.54 -21.33
CA ASP A 89 2.22 9.37 -21.60
C ASP A 89 1.04 9.04 -20.69
N GLN A 90 0.86 7.76 -20.36
CA GLN A 90 -0.16 7.32 -19.42
C GLN A 90 0.16 7.78 -17.99
N LEU A 91 1.43 7.73 -17.59
CA LEU A 91 1.88 8.26 -16.31
C LEU A 91 1.65 9.78 -16.21
N ILE A 92 1.98 10.53 -17.27
CA ILE A 92 1.73 11.99 -17.33
C ILE A 92 0.24 12.30 -17.16
N LYS A 93 -0.66 11.57 -17.84
CA LYS A 93 -2.11 11.76 -17.71
C LYS A 93 -2.63 11.50 -16.31
N ILE A 94 -2.09 10.47 -15.62
CA ILE A 94 -2.44 10.20 -14.22
C ILE A 94 -1.94 11.35 -13.34
N THR A 95 -0.69 11.76 -13.49
CA THR A 95 -0.12 12.88 -12.72
C THR A 95 -0.93 14.18 -12.89
N GLN A 96 -1.37 14.48 -14.11
CA GLN A 96 -2.24 15.65 -14.39
C GLN A 96 -3.63 15.53 -13.76
N ALA A 97 -4.19 14.33 -13.66
CA ALA A 97 -5.49 14.11 -13.02
C ALA A 97 -5.40 14.26 -11.49
N VAL A 98 -4.25 13.95 -10.90
CA VAL A 98 -3.99 13.98 -9.46
C VAL A 98 -3.60 15.36 -8.95
N LEU A 99 -2.94 16.18 -9.78
CA LEU A 99 -2.45 17.50 -9.39
C LEU A 99 -3.45 18.65 -9.63
N LYS A 100 -4.68 18.35 -10.06
CA LYS A 100 -5.78 19.33 -10.08
C LYS A 100 -6.36 19.52 -8.68
#